data_AF-A0A817UQK9-F1
#
_entry.id   AF-A0A817UQK9-F1
#
_cell.length_a   1.000
_cell.length_b   1.000
_cell.length_c   1.000
_cell.angle_alpha   90.00
_cell.angle_beta   90.00
_cell.angle_gamma   90.00
#
_symmetry.space_group_name_H-M   'P 1'
#
loop_
_entity.id
_entity.type
_entity.pdbx_description
1 polymer ?
#
loop_
_entity_poly.entity_id
_entity_poly.type
_entity_poly.pdbx_seq_one_letter_code
_entity_poly.pdbx_strand_id
1 'polypeptide(L)'
;MKLAKVFDPTCQRQLIAASKIDKYDKGIAEKLQGRGFGSMDLQLGCVAVLNRNQDEIDQNISFDEMKQRERQFFIKHKEAFQHLPDEFKGSEQLVRRLATIQQERIRSTFPDIIKELKKQINEKKTQLKKIPPAMDTETKCWTSFQSMINAYRESIHDNVKGDQYHKIVFREIDRTAGVSLPNFPSYQIIVGLFRKELQKLPHCCNELIELLHDYMSQCLLRLFEQTFDKIYSRLNERLKEIIIKRLNEAKDILLERVQETLAMERRVFTLNHYYMDTVNKFKDREQKKKDERGGSSATSSSTSLDPKVPITTVTNDSTSTVAYTSVSNEVQAAMDIQIALHAYSKVKCFT
;
A
#
# COMPACT_ATOMS: atom_id res chain seq x y z
N MET A 1 -40.86 -29.96 -2.79
CA MET A 1 -41.00 -28.59 -2.22
C MET A 1 -40.35 -28.37 -0.86
N LYS A 2 -40.11 -29.40 -0.02
CA LYS A 2 -39.52 -29.22 1.32
C LYS A 2 -38.16 -28.48 1.30
N LEU A 3 -37.28 -28.81 0.34
CA LEU A 3 -35.97 -28.16 0.20
C LEU A 3 -36.06 -26.69 -0.23
N ALA A 4 -36.95 -26.36 -1.16
CA ALA A 4 -37.13 -24.98 -1.62
C ALA A 4 -37.63 -24.07 -0.50
N LYS A 5 -38.52 -24.56 0.38
CA LYS A 5 -38.99 -23.85 1.57
C LYS A 5 -37.91 -23.55 2.60
N VAL A 6 -36.83 -24.35 2.68
CA VAL A 6 -35.71 -24.08 3.59
C VAL A 6 -34.96 -22.81 3.18
N PHE A 7 -34.80 -22.59 1.87
CA PHE A 7 -34.03 -21.47 1.35
C PHE A 7 -34.92 -20.26 0.97
N ASP A 8 -36.22 -20.44 0.76
CA ASP A 8 -37.17 -19.36 0.48
C ASP A 8 -38.51 -19.65 1.19
N PRO A 9 -38.60 -19.31 2.49
CA PRO A 9 -39.81 -19.54 3.27
C PRO A 9 -40.99 -18.66 2.84
N THR A 10 -40.70 -17.52 2.20
CA THR A 10 -41.69 -16.55 1.69
C THR A 10 -42.16 -16.82 0.27
N CYS A 11 -41.63 -17.85 -0.41
CA CYS A 11 -41.99 -18.25 -1.78
C CYS A 11 -41.90 -17.10 -2.82
N GLN A 12 -41.01 -16.13 -2.59
CA GLN A 12 -40.84 -14.96 -3.48
C GLN A 12 -40.07 -15.30 -4.75
N ARG A 13 -39.23 -16.35 -4.69
CA ARG A 13 -38.32 -16.74 -5.78
C ARG A 13 -38.58 -18.14 -6.33
N GLN A 14 -39.76 -18.69 -6.04
CA GLN A 14 -40.15 -20.03 -6.47
C GLN A 14 -41.15 -19.95 -7.62
N LEU A 15 -40.75 -20.49 -8.77
CA LEU A 15 -41.64 -20.83 -9.88
C LEU A 15 -41.82 -22.35 -9.90
N ILE A 16 -43.06 -22.80 -10.09
CA ILE A 16 -43.36 -24.23 -10.15
C ILE A 16 -43.81 -24.59 -11.54
N ALA A 17 -43.22 -25.64 -12.12
CA ALA A 17 -43.68 -26.25 -13.36
C ALA A 17 -44.38 -27.56 -13.02
N ALA A 18 -45.69 -27.62 -13.25
CA ALA A 18 -46.50 -28.81 -13.05
C ALA A 18 -46.53 -29.63 -14.34
N SER A 19 -45.92 -30.81 -14.32
CA SER A 19 -45.93 -31.77 -15.43
C SER A 19 -46.90 -32.92 -15.16
N LYS A 20 -47.12 -33.77 -16.18
CA LYS A 20 -48.05 -34.93 -16.13
C LYS A 20 -49.49 -34.52 -15.80
N ILE A 21 -49.92 -33.40 -16.37
CA ILE A 21 -51.25 -32.83 -16.19
C ILE A 21 -52.36 -33.64 -16.89
N ASP A 22 -51.97 -34.62 -17.71
CA ASP A 22 -52.82 -35.58 -18.42
C ASP A 22 -53.51 -36.59 -17.48
N LYS A 23 -52.95 -36.86 -16.30
CA LYS A 23 -53.42 -37.91 -15.38
C LYS A 23 -54.47 -37.45 -14.36
N TYR A 24 -54.92 -36.22 -14.45
CA TYR A 24 -55.71 -35.59 -13.40
C TYR A 24 -57.01 -35.03 -14.01
N ASP A 25 -58.14 -35.48 -13.51
CA ASP A 25 -59.42 -35.25 -14.18
C ASP A 25 -60.14 -33.96 -13.74
N LYS A 26 -60.10 -33.54 -12.46
CA LYS A 26 -60.89 -32.39 -11.96
C LYS A 26 -60.21 -31.64 -10.81
N GLY A 27 -60.19 -30.31 -10.86
CA GLY A 27 -59.75 -29.43 -9.74
C GLY A 27 -58.25 -29.07 -9.69
N ILE A 28 -57.45 -29.42 -10.70
CA ILE A 28 -56.02 -29.05 -10.74
C ILE A 28 -55.83 -27.55 -10.89
N ALA A 29 -56.67 -26.88 -11.69
CA ALA A 29 -56.56 -25.45 -11.93
C ALA A 29 -56.63 -24.62 -10.64
N GLU A 30 -57.48 -25.00 -9.69
CA GLU A 30 -57.59 -24.35 -8.38
C GLU A 30 -56.31 -24.51 -7.55
N LYS A 31 -55.71 -25.71 -7.57
CA LYS A 31 -54.40 -25.98 -6.92
C LYS A 31 -53.24 -25.23 -7.59
N LEU A 32 -53.26 -25.10 -8.91
CA LEU A 32 -52.24 -24.36 -9.69
C LEU A 32 -52.34 -22.85 -9.48
N GLN A 33 -53.55 -22.33 -9.25
CA GLN A 33 -53.78 -20.91 -8.93
C GLN A 33 -53.51 -20.56 -7.47
N GLY A 34 -53.11 -21.52 -6.65
CA GLY A 34 -52.89 -21.27 -5.23
C GLY A 34 -54.18 -21.12 -4.42
N ARG A 35 -55.36 -21.45 -4.99
CA ARG A 35 -56.67 -21.37 -4.32
C ARG A 35 -57.14 -22.77 -3.94
N GLY A 36 -56.67 -23.32 -2.82
CA GLY A 36 -57.13 -24.62 -2.32
C GLY A 36 -56.52 -25.00 -0.97
N PHE A 37 -57.11 -25.97 -0.27
CA PHE A 37 -56.59 -26.42 1.03
C PHE A 37 -55.20 -27.06 0.84
N GLY A 38 -54.17 -26.46 1.45
CA GLY A 38 -52.76 -26.88 1.29
C GLY A 38 -51.99 -26.21 0.14
N SER A 39 -52.54 -25.17 -0.49
CA SER A 39 -51.85 -24.40 -1.53
C SER A 39 -50.74 -23.49 -0.97
N MET A 40 -49.77 -23.19 -1.81
CA MET A 40 -48.61 -22.35 -1.50
C MET A 40 -48.76 -21.05 -2.31
N ASP A 41 -48.72 -19.90 -1.65
CA ASP A 41 -48.79 -18.61 -2.34
C ASP A 41 -47.43 -18.31 -2.99
N LEU A 42 -47.36 -18.49 -4.31
CA LEU A 42 -46.13 -18.39 -5.09
C LEU A 42 -46.15 -17.07 -5.86
N GLN A 43 -45.24 -16.15 -5.54
CA GLN A 43 -45.20 -14.85 -6.23
C GLN A 43 -44.91 -14.97 -7.74
N LEU A 44 -44.15 -15.99 -8.16
CA LEU A 44 -43.87 -16.23 -9.58
C LEU A 44 -44.92 -17.13 -10.26
N GLY A 45 -45.78 -17.77 -9.47
CA GLY A 45 -46.87 -18.63 -9.90
C GLY A 45 -46.48 -20.08 -10.25
N CYS A 46 -47.45 -20.81 -10.78
CA CYS A 46 -47.31 -22.19 -11.22
C CYS A 46 -47.74 -22.34 -12.68
N VAL A 47 -46.89 -22.93 -13.52
CA VAL A 47 -47.14 -23.13 -14.96
C VAL A 47 -47.40 -24.61 -15.23
N ALA A 48 -48.50 -24.91 -15.92
CA ALA A 48 -48.83 -26.26 -16.35
C ALA A 48 -48.15 -26.58 -17.68
N VAL A 49 -47.46 -27.71 -17.77
CA VAL A 49 -46.76 -28.16 -18.99
C VAL A 49 -47.10 -29.60 -19.32
N LEU A 50 -47.23 -29.88 -20.62
CA LEU A 50 -47.37 -31.24 -21.13
C LEU A 50 -46.03 -31.66 -21.75
N ASN A 51 -45.49 -32.77 -21.28
CA ASN A 51 -44.25 -33.35 -21.79
C ASN A 51 -44.54 -34.60 -22.62
N ARG A 52 -43.56 -35.06 -23.40
CA ARG A 52 -43.66 -36.30 -24.16
C ARG A 52 -43.87 -37.50 -23.23
N ASN A 53 -44.73 -38.41 -23.64
CA ASN A 53 -44.90 -39.73 -23.04
C ASN A 53 -43.87 -40.73 -23.57
N GLN A 54 -43.71 -41.87 -22.90
CA GLN A 54 -42.69 -42.87 -23.26
C GLN A 54 -42.85 -43.35 -24.71
N ASP A 55 -44.08 -43.65 -25.13
CA ASP A 55 -44.37 -44.09 -26.50
C ASP A 55 -44.05 -43.00 -27.56
N GLU A 56 -44.22 -41.73 -27.20
CA GLU A 56 -43.93 -40.59 -28.07
C GLU A 56 -42.42 -40.32 -28.20
N ILE A 57 -41.66 -40.69 -27.16
CA ILE A 57 -40.20 -40.68 -27.19
C ILE A 57 -39.72 -41.77 -28.14
N ASP A 58 -40.30 -42.96 -28.04
CA ASP A 58 -39.94 -44.11 -28.88
C ASP A 58 -40.29 -43.86 -30.37
N GLN A 59 -41.33 -43.07 -30.64
CA GLN A 59 -41.74 -42.63 -31.99
C GLN A 59 -40.96 -41.42 -32.53
N ASN A 60 -39.98 -40.87 -31.79
CA ASN A 60 -39.18 -39.69 -32.20
C ASN A 60 -40.00 -38.47 -32.62
N ILE A 61 -41.12 -38.19 -31.94
CA ILE A 61 -41.95 -37.02 -32.24
C ILE A 61 -41.14 -35.74 -32.04
N SER A 62 -41.23 -34.82 -33.00
CA SER A 62 -40.48 -33.57 -32.97
C SER A 62 -40.95 -32.64 -31.84
N PHE A 63 -40.09 -31.69 -31.45
CA PHE A 63 -40.45 -30.69 -30.44
C PHE A 63 -41.59 -29.77 -30.89
N ASP A 64 -41.69 -29.46 -32.18
CA ASP A 64 -42.72 -28.56 -32.69
C ASP A 64 -44.08 -29.25 -32.81
N GLU A 65 -44.11 -30.53 -33.20
CA GLU A 65 -45.33 -31.35 -33.13
C GLU A 65 -45.82 -31.49 -31.68
N MET A 66 -44.91 -31.65 -30.72
CA MET A 66 -45.27 -31.71 -29.30
C MET A 66 -45.89 -30.39 -28.80
N LYS A 67 -45.35 -29.23 -29.20
CA LYS A 67 -45.95 -27.92 -28.86
C LYS A 67 -47.34 -27.77 -29.45
N GLN A 68 -47.56 -28.23 -30.69
CA GLN A 68 -48.89 -28.19 -31.31
C GLN A 68 -49.88 -29.08 -30.56
N ARG A 69 -49.46 -30.29 -30.17
CA ARG A 69 -50.26 -31.20 -29.35
C ARG A 69 -50.56 -30.64 -27.97
N GLU A 70 -49.58 -30.00 -27.32
CA GLU A 70 -49.76 -29.31 -26.05
C GLU A 70 -50.82 -28.21 -26.14
N ARG A 71 -50.79 -27.37 -27.20
CA ARG A 71 -51.83 -26.37 -27.45
C ARG A 71 -53.20 -27.00 -27.66
N GLN A 72 -53.28 -28.07 -28.46
CA GLN A 72 -54.53 -28.80 -28.70
C GLN A 72 -55.08 -29.45 -27.42
N PHE A 73 -54.21 -29.95 -26.53
CA PHE A 73 -54.59 -30.52 -25.26
C PHE A 73 -55.27 -29.50 -24.36
N PHE A 74 -54.71 -28.29 -24.24
CA PHE A 74 -55.30 -27.21 -23.45
C PHE A 74 -56.62 -26.68 -24.05
N ILE A 75 -56.78 -26.74 -25.38
CA ILE A 75 -58.03 -26.37 -26.06
C ILE A 75 -59.12 -27.44 -25.82
N LYS A 76 -58.76 -28.73 -25.94
CA LYS A 76 -59.69 -29.86 -25.78
C LYS A 76 -60.16 -30.01 -24.33
N HIS A 77 -59.27 -29.85 -23.36
CA HIS A 77 -59.59 -29.96 -21.93
C HIS A 77 -59.91 -28.60 -21.30
N LYS A 78 -60.74 -27.79 -21.97
CA LYS A 78 -61.07 -26.43 -21.52
C LYS A 78 -61.72 -26.43 -20.13
N GLU A 79 -62.55 -27.41 -19.81
CA GLU A 79 -63.27 -27.52 -18.52
C GLU A 79 -62.32 -27.65 -17.31
N ALA A 80 -61.19 -28.36 -17.46
CA ALA A 80 -60.24 -28.58 -16.37
C ALA A 80 -59.27 -27.40 -16.16
N PHE A 81 -59.07 -26.55 -17.18
CA PHE A 81 -58.09 -25.45 -17.18
C PHE A 81 -58.72 -24.06 -17.43
N GLN A 82 -60.05 -23.95 -17.40
CA GLN A 82 -60.78 -22.71 -17.71
C GLN A 82 -60.41 -21.55 -16.78
N HIS A 83 -60.19 -21.86 -15.50
CA HIS A 83 -59.87 -20.84 -14.50
C HIS A 83 -58.41 -20.38 -14.55
N LEU A 84 -57.50 -21.18 -15.12
CA LEU A 84 -56.08 -20.83 -15.21
C LEU A 84 -55.87 -19.81 -16.35
N PRO A 85 -55.14 -18.69 -16.14
CA PRO A 85 -54.81 -17.76 -17.21
C PRO A 85 -53.91 -18.41 -18.27
N ASP A 86 -54.02 -17.95 -19.52
CA ASP A 86 -53.25 -18.51 -20.63
C ASP A 86 -51.73 -18.29 -20.48
N GLU A 87 -51.31 -17.30 -19.69
CA GLU A 87 -49.91 -17.07 -19.31
C GLU A 87 -49.28 -18.19 -18.48
N PHE A 88 -50.09 -19.05 -17.86
CA PHE A 88 -49.64 -20.17 -17.03
C PHE A 88 -49.86 -21.53 -17.72
N LYS A 89 -50.15 -21.53 -19.02
CA LYS A 89 -50.38 -22.75 -19.80
C LYS A 89 -49.30 -22.93 -20.86
N GLY A 90 -48.69 -24.10 -20.83
CA GLY A 90 -47.81 -24.58 -21.86
C GLY A 90 -46.33 -24.21 -21.66
N SER A 91 -45.51 -24.99 -22.35
CA SER A 91 -44.06 -24.91 -22.33
C SER A 91 -43.53 -23.59 -22.89
N GLU A 92 -44.19 -23.01 -23.90
CA GLU A 92 -43.78 -21.73 -24.49
C GLU A 92 -43.91 -20.56 -23.52
N GLN A 93 -44.99 -20.51 -22.75
CA GLN A 93 -45.18 -19.49 -21.72
C GLN A 93 -44.24 -19.69 -20.54
N LEU A 94 -43.96 -20.95 -20.17
CA LEU A 94 -42.93 -21.26 -19.18
C LEU A 94 -41.57 -20.67 -19.59
N VAL A 95 -41.15 -20.88 -20.84
CA VAL A 95 -39.87 -20.36 -21.36
C VAL A 95 -39.85 -18.84 -21.35
N ARG A 96 -40.91 -18.19 -21.85
CA ARG A 96 -41.00 -16.71 -21.85
C ARG A 96 -40.90 -16.16 -20.43
N ARG A 97 -41.63 -16.74 -19.48
CA ARG A 97 -41.65 -16.28 -18.08
C ARG A 97 -40.31 -16.50 -17.39
N LEU A 98 -39.67 -17.67 -17.62
CA LEU A 98 -38.31 -17.93 -17.15
C LEU A 98 -37.31 -16.92 -17.70
N ALA A 99 -37.41 -16.55 -18.98
CA ALA A 99 -36.56 -15.55 -19.60
C ALA A 99 -36.74 -14.17 -18.94
N THR A 100 -37.98 -13.72 -18.76
CA THR A 100 -38.27 -12.44 -18.06
C THR A 100 -37.76 -12.44 -16.63
N ILE A 101 -38.00 -13.52 -15.88
CA ILE A 101 -37.54 -13.66 -14.48
C ILE A 101 -36.01 -13.64 -14.41
N GLN A 102 -35.33 -14.35 -15.33
CA GLN A 102 -33.87 -14.32 -15.41
C GLN A 102 -33.35 -12.92 -15.73
N GLN A 103 -33.94 -12.26 -16.72
CA GLN A 103 -33.51 -10.94 -17.14
C GLN A 103 -33.63 -9.90 -16.01
N GLU A 104 -34.75 -9.90 -15.29
CA GLU A 104 -34.96 -9.00 -14.16
C GLU A 104 -33.98 -9.30 -13.02
N ARG A 105 -33.75 -10.59 -12.73
CA ARG A 105 -32.77 -11.03 -11.74
C ARG A 105 -31.37 -10.56 -12.09
N ILE A 106 -30.92 -10.81 -13.32
CA ILE A 106 -29.61 -10.35 -13.81
C ILE A 106 -29.53 -8.83 -13.65
N ARG A 107 -30.55 -8.08 -14.10
CA ARG A 107 -30.55 -6.62 -14.02
C ARG A 107 -30.44 -6.11 -12.57
N SER A 108 -31.10 -6.78 -11.62
CA SER A 108 -31.07 -6.41 -10.21
C SER A 108 -29.76 -6.79 -9.50
N THR A 109 -29.17 -7.95 -9.80
CA THR A 109 -27.98 -8.46 -9.08
C THR A 109 -26.67 -8.06 -9.72
N PHE A 110 -26.65 -7.75 -11.01
CA PHE A 110 -25.43 -7.42 -11.74
C PHE A 110 -24.70 -6.17 -11.20
N PRO A 111 -25.39 -5.07 -10.81
CA PRO A 111 -24.73 -3.91 -10.19
C PRO A 111 -24.01 -4.27 -8.89
N ASP A 112 -24.62 -5.10 -8.05
CA ASP A 112 -24.03 -5.54 -6.78
C ASP A 112 -22.81 -6.43 -7.00
N ILE A 113 -22.88 -7.34 -7.99
CA ILE A 113 -21.74 -8.16 -8.39
C ILE A 113 -20.58 -7.28 -8.88
N ILE A 114 -20.85 -6.26 -9.72
CA ILE A 114 -19.82 -5.33 -10.18
C ILE A 114 -19.20 -4.57 -9.00
N LYS A 115 -20.02 -4.11 -8.05
CA LYS A 115 -19.56 -3.38 -6.88
C LYS A 115 -18.65 -4.24 -6.01
N GLU A 116 -19.04 -5.48 -5.76
CA GLU A 116 -18.25 -6.43 -4.97
C GLU A 116 -16.95 -6.81 -5.69
N LEU A 117 -16.99 -7.02 -7.01
CA LEU A 117 -15.80 -7.31 -7.81
C LEU A 117 -14.82 -6.13 -7.80
N LYS A 118 -15.31 -4.89 -7.94
CA LYS A 118 -14.48 -3.68 -7.83
C LYS A 118 -13.85 -3.55 -6.44
N LYS A 119 -14.60 -3.85 -5.38
CA LYS A 119 -14.10 -3.86 -4.01
C LYS A 119 -12.98 -4.88 -3.85
N GLN A 120 -13.17 -6.12 -4.29
CA GLN A 120 -12.15 -7.17 -4.25
C GLN A 120 -10.91 -6.80 -5.08
N ILE A 121 -11.08 -6.22 -6.27
CA ILE A 121 -9.94 -5.72 -7.06
C ILE A 121 -9.17 -4.66 -6.28
N ASN A 122 -9.86 -3.71 -5.64
CA ASN A 122 -9.19 -2.65 -4.90
C ASN A 122 -8.46 -3.18 -3.67
N GLU A 123 -9.06 -4.12 -2.93
CA GLU A 123 -8.43 -4.81 -1.81
C GLU A 123 -7.16 -5.55 -2.27
N LYS A 124 -7.26 -6.32 -3.36
CA LYS A 124 -6.13 -7.05 -3.93
C LYS A 124 -5.04 -6.12 -4.46
N LYS A 125 -5.39 -5.00 -5.10
CA LYS A 125 -4.43 -3.96 -5.52
C LYS A 125 -3.74 -3.31 -4.32
N THR A 126 -4.47 -3.06 -3.23
CA THR A 126 -3.90 -2.49 -2.00
C THR A 126 -2.95 -3.49 -1.34
N GLN A 127 -3.31 -4.78 -1.31
CA GLN A 127 -2.42 -5.86 -0.88
C GLN A 127 -1.18 -5.95 -1.77
N LEU A 128 -1.34 -5.85 -3.09
CA LEU A 128 -0.23 -5.89 -4.05
C LEU A 128 0.74 -4.72 -3.86
N LYS A 129 0.25 -3.51 -3.57
CA LYS A 129 1.12 -2.35 -3.26
C LYS A 129 1.96 -2.53 -1.99
N LYS A 130 1.50 -3.34 -1.04
CA LYS A 130 2.27 -3.68 0.17
C LYS A 130 3.35 -4.72 -0.11
N ILE A 131 3.19 -5.50 -1.19
CA ILE A 131 4.17 -6.49 -1.60
C ILE A 131 5.21 -5.79 -2.48
N PRO A 132 6.51 -5.95 -2.21
CA PRO A 132 7.55 -5.41 -3.07
C PRO A 132 7.39 -5.88 -4.53
N PRO A 133 7.70 -5.03 -5.53
CA PRO A 133 7.62 -5.43 -6.93
C PRO A 133 8.54 -6.61 -7.20
N ALA A 134 8.10 -7.55 -8.06
CA ALA A 134 8.93 -8.66 -8.49
C ALA A 134 10.17 -8.11 -9.20
N MET A 135 11.35 -8.43 -8.70
CA MET A 135 12.61 -7.99 -9.27
C MET A 135 13.17 -9.07 -10.17
N ASP A 136 12.84 -8.92 -11.43
CA ASP A 136 13.17 -9.73 -12.59
C ASP A 136 14.58 -9.43 -13.15
N THR A 137 15.28 -8.41 -12.64
CA THR A 137 16.60 -8.01 -13.14
C THR A 137 17.51 -7.53 -12.02
N GLU A 138 18.79 -7.90 -12.08
CA GLU A 138 19.85 -7.49 -11.13
C GLU A 138 19.92 -5.95 -10.95
N THR A 139 19.76 -5.19 -12.03
CA THR A 139 19.71 -3.73 -12.01
C THR A 139 18.53 -3.18 -11.22
N LYS A 140 17.38 -3.85 -11.25
CA LYS A 140 16.20 -3.47 -10.46
C LYS A 140 16.44 -3.78 -8.98
N CYS A 141 17.02 -4.94 -8.65
CA CYS A 141 17.44 -5.29 -7.29
C CYS A 141 18.38 -4.23 -6.70
N TRP A 142 19.42 -3.85 -7.44
CA TRP A 142 20.34 -2.81 -7.03
C TRP A 142 19.64 -1.47 -6.84
N THR A 143 18.75 -1.08 -7.75
CA THR A 143 18.00 0.18 -7.64
C THR A 143 17.08 0.21 -6.42
N SER A 144 16.44 -0.91 -6.07
CA SER A 144 15.62 -1.02 -4.86
C SER A 144 16.45 -0.90 -3.60
N PHE A 145 17.60 -1.59 -3.56
CA PHE A 145 18.54 -1.51 -2.46
C PHE A 145 19.06 -0.08 -2.28
N GLN A 146 19.46 0.56 -3.38
CA GLN A 146 19.87 1.96 -3.40
C GLN A 146 18.76 2.89 -2.90
N SER A 147 17.51 2.65 -3.30
CA SER A 147 16.35 3.44 -2.86
C SER A 147 16.09 3.28 -1.37
N MET A 148 16.24 2.07 -0.82
CA MET A 148 16.12 1.83 0.63
C MET A 148 17.23 2.54 1.41
N ILE A 149 18.47 2.47 0.92
CA ILE A 149 19.59 3.22 1.50
C ILE A 149 19.36 4.73 1.43
N ASN A 150 18.85 5.25 0.31
CA ASN A 150 18.63 6.67 0.12
C ASN A 150 17.50 7.22 1.01
N ALA A 151 16.38 6.51 1.12
CA ALA A 151 15.29 6.88 2.03
C ALA A 151 15.78 6.95 3.49
N TYR A 152 16.63 6.01 3.88
CA TYR A 152 17.24 6.01 5.21
C TYR A 152 18.26 7.14 5.39
N ARG A 153 19.06 7.42 4.36
CA ARG A 153 20.02 8.54 4.35
C ARG A 153 19.32 9.90 4.50
N GLU A 154 18.16 10.08 3.89
CA GLU A 154 17.34 11.29 4.05
C GLU A 154 16.82 11.43 5.49
N SER A 155 16.35 10.33 6.10
CA SER A 155 15.94 10.30 7.52
C SER A 155 17.08 10.68 8.48
N ILE A 156 18.30 10.17 8.27
CA ILE A 156 19.48 10.59 9.06
C ILE A 156 19.79 12.07 8.83
N HIS A 157 19.79 12.53 7.57
CA HIS A 157 20.15 13.90 7.23
C HIS A 157 19.20 14.93 7.84
N ASP A 158 17.90 14.65 7.85
CA ASP A 158 16.89 15.54 8.44
C ASP A 158 16.97 15.59 9.97
N ASN A 159 17.34 14.46 10.61
CA ASN A 159 17.59 14.41 12.05
C ASN A 159 18.83 15.23 12.48
N VAL A 160 19.86 15.33 11.64
CA VAL A 160 21.10 16.08 11.93
C VAL A 160 20.95 17.59 11.64
N LYS A 161 20.03 17.99 10.75
CA LYS A 161 19.81 19.40 10.37
C LYS A 161 18.58 20.06 11.01
N GLY A 162 17.77 19.32 11.76
CA GLY A 162 16.59 19.85 12.42
C GLY A 162 16.90 20.87 13.52
N ASP A 163 15.96 21.82 13.73
CA ASP A 163 16.04 22.85 14.78
C ASP A 163 16.21 22.26 16.20
N GLN A 164 15.72 21.03 16.41
CA GLN A 164 15.93 20.27 17.64
C GLN A 164 17.39 19.86 17.87
N TYR A 165 18.13 19.53 16.81
CA TYR A 165 19.54 19.17 16.92
C TYR A 165 20.40 20.39 17.28
N HIS A 166 20.04 21.58 16.77
CA HIS A 166 20.66 22.85 17.14
C HIS A 166 20.56 23.11 18.66
N LYS A 167 19.38 22.84 19.26
CA LYS A 167 19.18 22.93 20.72
C LYS A 167 20.01 21.91 21.52
N ILE A 168 20.21 20.70 20.98
CA ILE A 168 21.05 19.66 21.62
C ILE A 168 22.52 20.09 21.61
N VAL A 169 22.99 20.71 20.53
CA VAL A 169 24.36 21.23 20.41
C VAL A 169 24.60 22.36 21.42
N PHE A 170 23.69 23.35 21.50
CA PHE A 170 23.80 24.43 22.51
C PHE A 170 23.85 23.89 23.94
N ARG A 171 22.94 22.99 24.30
CA ARG A 171 22.92 22.38 25.64
C ARG A 171 24.23 21.66 25.99
N GLU A 172 24.90 21.06 25.01
CA GLU A 172 26.17 20.35 25.25
C GLU A 172 27.37 21.31 25.30
N ILE A 173 27.30 22.44 24.58
CA ILE A 173 28.25 23.56 24.70
C ILE A 173 28.12 24.19 26.10
N ASP A 174 26.91 24.45 26.58
CA ASP A 174 26.65 25.02 27.91
C ASP A 174 27.17 24.10 29.04
N ARG A 175 26.98 22.79 28.89
CA ARG A 175 27.46 21.78 29.86
C ARG A 175 28.98 21.65 29.95
N THR A 176 29.67 22.04 28.88
CA THR A 176 31.13 21.96 28.78
C THR A 176 31.79 23.35 28.82
N ALA A 177 30.98 24.39 29.06
CA ALA A 177 31.45 25.76 29.20
C ALA A 177 32.50 25.85 30.32
N GLY A 178 33.63 26.49 30.02
CA GLY A 178 34.77 26.61 30.93
C GLY A 178 35.86 25.54 30.80
N VAL A 179 35.65 24.49 29.99
CA VAL A 179 36.68 23.45 29.72
C VAL A 179 37.60 23.85 28.55
N SER A 180 37.09 24.63 27.59
CA SER A 180 37.82 25.06 26.39
C SER A 180 37.77 26.57 26.18
N LEU A 181 38.78 27.11 25.50
CA LEU A 181 38.86 28.53 25.18
C LEU A 181 37.67 28.98 24.33
N PRO A 182 37.17 30.22 24.51
CA PRO A 182 36.22 30.83 23.59
C PRO A 182 36.74 30.74 22.15
N ASN A 183 35.87 30.37 21.21
CA ASN A 183 36.17 30.08 19.78
C ASN A 183 36.84 28.73 19.47
N PHE A 184 37.20 27.93 20.48
CA PHE A 184 37.76 26.58 20.27
C PHE A 184 36.78 25.53 20.80
N PRO A 185 35.83 25.04 19.98
CA PRO A 185 34.94 23.99 20.40
C PRO A 185 35.73 22.72 20.76
N SER A 186 35.53 22.22 21.99
CA SER A 186 36.25 21.04 22.48
C SER A 186 35.93 19.80 21.64
N TYR A 187 36.97 19.06 21.23
CA TYR A 187 36.84 17.76 20.56
C TYR A 187 35.92 16.79 21.33
N GLN A 188 35.85 16.92 22.66
CA GLN A 188 34.97 16.11 23.51
C GLN A 188 33.48 16.31 23.20
N ILE A 189 33.07 17.52 22.80
CA ILE A 189 31.69 17.83 22.40
C ILE A 189 31.35 17.10 21.09
N ILE A 190 32.27 17.14 20.12
CA ILE A 190 32.12 16.48 18.82
C ILE A 190 32.03 14.95 19.02
N VAL A 191 32.91 14.37 19.82
CA VAL A 191 32.89 12.94 20.14
C VAL A 191 31.61 12.55 20.88
N GLY A 192 31.17 13.36 21.85
CA GLY A 192 29.95 13.13 22.61
C GLY A 192 28.69 13.16 21.75
N LEU A 193 28.56 14.16 20.87
CA LEU A 193 27.44 14.28 19.94
C LEU A 193 27.46 13.17 18.89
N PHE A 194 28.61 12.88 18.30
CA PHE A 194 28.74 11.81 17.30
C PHE A 194 28.39 10.44 17.90
N ARG A 195 28.83 10.14 19.13
CA ARG A 195 28.46 8.89 19.81
C ARG A 195 26.96 8.75 20.06
N LYS A 196 26.25 9.86 20.38
CA LYS A 196 24.79 9.84 20.56
C LYS A 196 24.06 9.57 19.25
N GLU A 197 24.55 10.10 18.12
CA GLU A 197 24.00 9.76 16.80
C GLU A 197 24.34 8.32 16.39
N LEU A 198 25.57 7.87 16.66
CA LEU A 198 26.00 6.50 16.37
C LEU A 198 25.21 5.45 17.17
N GLN A 199 24.65 5.79 18.34
CA GLN A 199 23.80 4.89 19.12
C GLN A 199 22.44 4.59 18.47
N LYS A 200 21.94 5.47 17.59
CA LYS A 200 20.69 5.26 16.86
C LYS A 200 20.86 4.34 15.66
N LEU A 201 22.05 4.32 15.07
CA LEU A 201 22.38 3.59 13.84
C LEU A 201 22.23 2.06 13.94
N PRO A 202 22.62 1.37 15.04
CA PRO A 202 22.46 -0.08 15.17
C PRO A 202 21.02 -0.56 15.02
N HIS A 203 20.06 0.18 15.59
CA HIS A 203 18.65 -0.20 15.52
C HIS A 203 18.16 -0.19 14.07
N CYS A 204 18.49 0.87 13.33
CA CYS A 204 18.09 1.01 11.94
C CYS A 204 18.80 0.02 11.00
N CYS A 205 20.08 -0.28 11.27
CA CYS A 205 20.79 -1.33 10.52
C CYS A 205 20.12 -2.69 10.71
N ASN A 206 19.67 -3.01 11.93
CA ASN A 206 18.94 -4.24 12.19
C ASN A 206 17.60 -4.27 11.45
N GLU A 207 16.82 -3.18 11.46
CA GLU A 207 15.56 -3.10 10.70
C GLU A 207 15.77 -3.31 9.19
N LEU A 208 16.84 -2.74 8.63
CA LEU A 208 17.18 -2.92 7.22
C LEU A 208 17.58 -4.37 6.90
N ILE A 209 18.36 -5.01 7.78
CA ILE A 209 18.76 -6.42 7.64
C ILE A 209 17.53 -7.34 7.69
N GLU A 210 16.60 -7.08 8.62
CA GLU A 210 15.33 -7.82 8.72
C GLU A 210 14.51 -7.70 7.42
N LEU A 211 14.36 -6.47 6.91
CA LEU A 211 13.60 -6.22 5.69
C LEU A 211 14.24 -6.91 4.48
N LEU A 212 15.57 -6.88 4.37
CA LEU A 212 16.31 -7.54 3.30
C LEU A 212 16.21 -9.06 3.38
N HIS A 213 16.30 -9.63 4.59
CA HIS A 213 16.14 -11.05 4.81
C HIS A 213 14.74 -11.56 4.45
N ASP A 214 13.70 -10.84 4.87
CA ASP A 214 12.30 -11.18 4.53
C ASP A 214 12.07 -11.09 3.01
N TYR A 215 12.59 -10.03 2.38
CA TYR A 215 12.51 -9.88 0.94
C TYR A 215 13.20 -11.04 0.18
N MET A 216 14.45 -11.37 0.53
CA MET A 216 15.20 -12.47 -0.08
C MET A 216 14.52 -13.82 0.14
N SER A 217 13.97 -14.05 1.34
CA SER A 217 13.19 -15.26 1.66
C SER A 217 12.01 -15.43 0.72
N GLN A 218 11.21 -14.37 0.57
CA GLN A 218 10.00 -14.41 -0.25
C GLN A 218 10.32 -14.61 -1.73
N CYS A 219 11.36 -13.97 -2.24
CA CYS A 219 11.82 -14.15 -3.62
C CYS A 219 12.26 -15.59 -3.89
N LEU A 220 13.11 -16.17 -3.04
CA LEU A 220 13.62 -17.52 -3.20
C LEU A 220 12.53 -18.58 -3.07
N LEU A 221 11.62 -18.42 -2.10
CA LEU A 221 10.48 -19.34 -1.94
C LEU A 221 9.53 -19.29 -3.13
N ARG A 222 9.27 -18.09 -3.70
CA ARG A 222 8.44 -17.95 -4.90
C ARG A 222 9.11 -18.56 -6.14
N LEU A 223 10.41 -18.34 -6.33
CA LEU A 223 11.18 -18.97 -7.42
C LEU A 223 11.16 -20.50 -7.27
N PHE A 224 11.32 -21.00 -6.04
CA PHE A 224 11.25 -22.42 -5.75
C PHE A 224 9.88 -23.01 -6.09
N GLU A 225 8.79 -22.35 -5.70
CA GLU A 225 7.42 -22.79 -6.02
C GLU A 225 7.07 -22.74 -7.51
N GLN A 226 7.70 -21.84 -8.28
CA GLN A 226 7.53 -21.76 -9.73
C GLN A 226 8.35 -22.80 -10.49
N THR A 227 9.51 -23.17 -9.97
CA THR A 227 10.45 -24.09 -10.64
C THR A 227 10.15 -25.54 -10.30
N PHE A 228 9.72 -25.83 -9.07
CA PHE A 228 9.43 -27.17 -8.60
C PHE A 228 7.92 -27.40 -8.53
N ASP A 229 7.42 -28.24 -9.44
CA ASP A 229 6.02 -28.63 -9.47
C ASP A 229 5.62 -29.43 -8.21
N LYS A 230 4.32 -29.47 -7.87
CA LYS A 230 3.80 -30.06 -6.61
C LYS A 230 3.94 -31.59 -6.50
N ILE A 231 4.59 -32.20 -7.48
CA ILE A 231 4.71 -33.66 -7.65
C ILE A 231 5.45 -34.30 -6.46
N TYR A 232 6.44 -33.60 -5.87
CA TYR A 232 7.25 -34.11 -4.76
C TYR A 232 7.13 -33.25 -3.50
N SER A 233 5.98 -33.33 -2.82
CA SER A 233 5.66 -32.51 -1.63
C SER A 233 6.71 -32.61 -0.52
N ARG A 234 7.15 -33.82 -0.15
CA ARG A 234 8.13 -34.04 0.93
C ARG A 234 9.53 -33.52 0.60
N LEU A 235 9.95 -33.66 -0.66
CA LEU A 235 11.24 -33.11 -1.11
C LEU A 235 11.19 -31.58 -1.11
N ASN A 236 10.08 -31.01 -1.58
CA ASN A 236 9.86 -29.58 -1.61
C ASN A 236 9.86 -28.97 -0.21
N GLU A 237 9.21 -29.60 0.78
CA GLU A 237 9.26 -29.17 2.18
C GLU A 237 10.70 -29.17 2.71
N ARG A 238 11.45 -30.27 2.48
CA ARG A 238 12.82 -30.37 2.96
C ARG A 238 13.77 -29.38 2.31
N LEU A 239 13.58 -29.09 1.02
CA LEU A 239 14.35 -28.07 0.30
C LEU A 239 14.02 -26.66 0.78
N LYS A 240 12.74 -26.35 1.02
CA LYS A 240 12.33 -25.06 1.62
C LYS A 240 12.99 -24.85 2.99
N GLU A 241 13.01 -25.88 3.84
CA GLU A 241 13.71 -25.81 5.13
C GLU A 241 15.20 -25.51 4.97
N ILE A 242 15.88 -26.14 4.00
CA ILE A 242 17.30 -25.88 3.73
C ILE A 242 17.51 -24.44 3.25
N ILE A 243 16.65 -23.94 2.36
CA ILE A 243 16.72 -22.55 1.86
C ILE A 243 16.57 -21.56 3.02
N ILE A 244 15.53 -21.73 3.84
CA ILE A 244 15.28 -20.86 5.00
C ILE A 244 16.45 -20.92 5.99
N LYS A 245 16.96 -22.12 6.27
CA LYS A 245 18.11 -22.31 7.16
C LYS A 245 19.34 -21.55 6.65
N ARG A 246 19.67 -21.68 5.36
CA ARG A 246 20.81 -20.97 4.75
C ARG A 246 20.65 -19.46 4.76
N LEU A 247 19.43 -18.97 4.59
CA LEU A 247 19.17 -17.54 4.62
C LEU A 247 19.29 -16.95 6.03
N ASN A 248 18.83 -17.68 7.06
CA ASN A 248 19.02 -17.32 8.46
C ASN A 248 20.51 -17.30 8.82
N GLU A 249 21.28 -18.32 8.44
CA GLU A 249 22.73 -18.35 8.65
C GLU A 249 23.42 -17.14 8.00
N ALA A 250 23.03 -16.77 6.79
CA ALA A 250 23.58 -15.59 6.11
C ALA A 250 23.19 -14.27 6.81
N LYS A 251 21.97 -14.18 7.35
CA LYS A 251 21.52 -13.04 8.15
C LYS A 251 22.33 -12.87 9.43
N ASP A 252 22.59 -13.97 10.14
CA ASP A 252 23.36 -13.94 11.39
C ASP A 252 24.79 -13.46 11.13
N ILE A 253 25.45 -13.96 10.07
CA ILE A 253 26.78 -13.49 9.64
C ILE A 253 26.76 -12.00 9.30
N LEU A 254 25.75 -11.55 8.57
CA LEU A 254 25.61 -10.13 8.21
C LEU A 254 25.44 -9.25 9.44
N LEU A 255 24.63 -9.68 10.41
CA LEU A 255 24.38 -8.95 11.64
C LEU A 255 25.64 -8.83 12.49
N GLU A 256 26.40 -9.91 12.63
CA GLU A 256 27.72 -9.89 13.29
C GLU A 256 28.66 -8.92 12.58
N ARG A 257 28.77 -8.99 11.26
CA ARG A 257 29.67 -8.14 10.48
C ARG A 257 29.33 -6.65 10.56
N VAL A 258 28.04 -6.32 10.58
CA VAL A 258 27.58 -4.94 10.75
C VAL A 258 27.87 -4.44 12.16
N GLN A 259 27.68 -5.26 13.19
CA GLN A 259 28.03 -4.91 14.56
C GLN A 259 29.54 -4.66 14.72
N GLU A 260 30.40 -5.49 14.14
CA GLU A 260 31.85 -5.27 14.10
C GLU A 260 32.19 -3.92 13.46
N THR A 261 31.56 -3.63 12.32
CA THR A 261 31.79 -2.38 11.57
C THR A 261 31.35 -1.15 12.38
N LEU A 262 30.20 -1.22 13.04
CA LEU A 262 29.71 -0.16 13.92
C LEU A 262 30.60 0.02 15.16
N ALA A 263 31.14 -1.08 15.72
CA ALA A 263 32.07 -1.02 16.84
C ALA A 263 33.38 -0.33 16.47
N MET A 264 33.90 -0.56 15.26
CA MET A 264 35.07 0.13 14.73
C MET A 264 34.81 1.63 14.55
N GLU A 265 33.59 2.02 14.16
CA GLU A 265 33.22 3.43 13.93
C GLU A 265 33.00 4.23 15.23
N ARG A 266 33.03 3.57 16.40
CA ARG A 266 32.95 4.22 17.72
C ARG A 266 34.15 5.14 18.01
N ARG A 267 35.28 4.96 17.31
CA ARG A 267 36.45 5.83 17.39
C ARG A 267 36.35 6.92 16.32
N VAL A 268 36.12 8.16 16.75
CA VAL A 268 35.97 9.32 15.87
C VAL A 268 37.36 9.84 15.48
N PHE A 269 37.83 9.45 14.30
CA PHE A 269 39.06 9.97 13.70
C PHE A 269 38.99 9.86 12.18
N THR A 270 39.65 10.78 11.47
CA THR A 270 39.77 10.72 10.01
C THR A 270 41.17 11.14 9.58
N LEU A 271 41.75 10.36 8.66
CA LEU A 271 42.97 10.72 7.92
C LEU A 271 42.64 11.03 6.46
N ASN A 272 41.36 11.05 6.10
CA ASN A 272 40.92 11.29 4.73
C ASN A 272 41.15 12.78 4.39
N HIS A 273 42.00 13.03 3.39
CA HIS A 273 42.40 14.38 2.97
C HIS A 273 41.23 15.23 2.47
N TYR A 274 40.13 14.62 2.02
CA TYR A 274 38.93 15.33 1.57
C TYR A 274 38.07 15.91 2.71
N TYR A 275 38.40 15.62 3.98
CA TYR A 275 37.63 16.15 5.11
C TYR A 275 37.65 17.68 5.15
N MET A 276 38.82 18.30 5.06
CA MET A 276 38.94 19.77 5.10
C MET A 276 38.31 20.43 3.87
N ASP A 277 38.43 19.81 2.69
CA ASP A 277 37.75 20.28 1.47
C ASP A 277 36.22 20.26 1.62
N THR A 278 35.70 19.25 2.30
CA THR A 278 34.27 19.09 2.54
C THR A 278 33.75 20.07 3.59
N VAL A 279 34.53 20.31 4.65
CA VAL A 279 34.26 21.35 5.65
C VAL A 279 34.18 22.73 4.97
N ASN A 280 35.18 23.07 4.14
CA ASN A 280 35.24 24.37 3.45
C ASN A 280 34.03 24.54 2.51
N LYS A 281 33.70 23.52 1.71
CA LYS A 281 32.50 23.55 0.85
C LYS A 281 31.19 23.77 1.61
N PHE A 282 31.06 23.23 2.83
CA PHE A 282 29.88 23.45 3.65
C PHE A 282 29.85 24.84 4.29
N LYS A 283 31.01 25.37 4.71
CA LYS A 283 31.14 26.75 5.18
C LYS A 283 30.73 27.75 4.08
N ASP A 284 31.21 27.56 2.85
CA ASP A 284 30.88 28.40 1.71
C ASP A 284 29.37 28.38 1.38
N ARG A 285 28.73 27.22 1.52
CA ARG A 285 27.30 27.04 1.24
C ARG A 285 26.42 27.73 2.28
N GLU A 286 26.85 27.73 3.55
CA GLU A 286 26.14 28.42 4.63
C GLU A 286 26.39 29.93 4.59
N GLN A 287 27.58 30.37 4.15
CA GLN A 287 27.88 31.79 3.93
C GLN A 287 27.01 32.36 2.80
N LYS A 288 26.89 31.65 1.66
CA LYS A 288 25.98 32.04 0.56
C LYS A 288 24.52 32.17 1.01
N LYS A 289 24.03 31.28 1.90
CA LYS A 289 22.67 31.37 2.46
C LYS A 289 22.49 32.56 3.40
N LYS A 290 23.53 32.97 4.13
CA LYS A 290 23.51 34.18 4.97
C LYS A 290 23.48 35.45 4.08
N ASP A 291 24.27 35.46 3.01
CA ASP A 291 24.32 36.58 2.07
C ASP A 291 22.99 36.74 1.29
N GLU A 292 22.36 35.63 0.89
CA GLU A 292 21.02 35.65 0.25
C GLU A 292 19.90 36.11 1.20
N ARG A 293 19.99 35.78 2.50
CA ARG A 293 19.03 36.28 3.51
C ARG A 293 19.28 37.73 3.91
N GLY A 294 20.50 38.23 3.80
CA GLY A 294 20.86 39.63 4.08
C GLY A 294 20.55 40.60 2.93
N GLY A 295 20.46 40.13 1.68
CA GLY A 295 20.25 40.98 0.49
C GLY A 295 18.82 41.48 0.25
N SER A 296 17.84 41.11 1.09
CA SER A 296 16.42 41.43 0.88
C SER A 296 15.91 42.65 1.66
N SER A 297 16.78 43.61 2.00
CA SER A 297 16.35 44.87 2.62
C SER A 297 17.32 46.03 2.37
N ALA A 298 17.39 46.55 1.14
CA ALA A 298 17.78 47.94 0.86
C ALA A 298 17.48 48.31 -0.61
N THR A 299 16.29 48.86 -0.88
CA THR A 299 15.97 49.54 -2.13
C THR A 299 15.45 50.95 -1.80
N SER A 300 16.30 51.97 -2.02
CA SER A 300 15.89 53.31 -2.48
C SER A 300 17.13 54.20 -2.74
N SER A 301 17.34 54.54 -4.03
CA SER A 301 17.70 55.85 -4.64
C SER A 301 18.52 56.88 -3.83
N SER A 302 19.46 57.70 -4.35
CA SER A 302 20.05 57.97 -5.68
C SER A 302 21.03 59.17 -5.55
N THR A 303 22.06 59.23 -6.39
CA THR A 303 22.72 60.45 -6.97
C THR A 303 23.83 61.24 -6.20
N SER A 304 25.08 61.01 -6.65
CA SER A 304 26.14 61.95 -7.13
C SER A 304 26.99 62.92 -6.25
N LEU A 305 28.29 62.94 -6.60
CA LEU A 305 29.35 64.00 -6.56
C LEU A 305 30.38 64.03 -5.40
N ASP A 306 31.53 63.35 -5.63
CA ASP A 306 32.95 63.82 -5.68
C ASP A 306 33.53 64.97 -4.79
N PRO A 307 34.89 65.06 -4.61
CA PRO A 307 35.54 65.02 -3.28
C PRO A 307 36.39 66.26 -2.90
N LYS A 308 36.74 66.42 -1.59
CA LYS A 308 37.99 67.06 -1.12
C LYS A 308 38.24 66.95 0.41
N VAL A 309 39.48 66.62 0.74
CA VAL A 309 40.24 66.54 2.03
C VAL A 309 40.63 68.00 2.47
N PRO A 310 41.22 68.39 3.66
CA PRO A 310 41.77 67.66 4.84
C PRO A 310 41.57 68.24 6.31
N ILE A 311 41.98 67.42 7.32
CA ILE A 311 42.84 67.70 8.53
C ILE A 311 42.28 68.32 9.86
N THR A 312 42.44 67.53 10.96
CA THR A 312 42.66 67.80 12.44
C THR A 312 41.74 68.76 13.22
N THR A 313 41.40 68.64 14.52
CA THR A 313 41.96 68.00 15.74
C THR A 313 40.90 68.09 16.88
N VAL A 314 40.84 67.08 17.76
CA VAL A 314 40.42 67.03 19.20
C VAL A 314 39.05 67.64 19.62
N THR A 315 38.17 66.81 20.20
CA THR A 315 37.50 67.03 21.51
C THR A 315 36.61 65.83 21.90
N ASN A 316 36.64 65.46 23.18
CA ASN A 316 35.75 64.48 23.81
C ASN A 316 34.32 65.05 23.89
N ASP A 317 33.29 64.27 23.54
CA ASP A 317 32.28 63.83 24.51
C ASP A 317 31.27 62.83 23.90
N SER A 318 31.06 61.74 24.64
CA SER A 318 29.82 61.01 24.89
C SER A 318 28.77 60.70 23.79
N THR A 319 28.44 59.40 23.77
CA THR A 319 27.22 58.74 23.26
C THR A 319 26.98 58.68 21.75
N SER A 320 27.15 57.47 21.16
CA SER A 320 26.17 56.82 20.26
C SER A 320 26.66 55.43 19.81
N THR A 321 25.99 54.40 20.33
CA THR A 321 25.54 53.19 19.61
C THR A 321 26.46 52.61 18.54
N VAL A 322 27.33 51.67 18.94
CA VAL A 322 27.90 50.69 17.99
C VAL A 322 26.89 49.56 17.83
N ALA A 323 26.35 49.42 16.62
CA ALA A 323 25.40 48.39 16.24
C ALA A 323 26.01 46.99 16.41
N TYR A 324 25.43 46.19 17.30
CA TYR A 324 25.70 44.76 17.42
C TYR A 324 25.10 44.02 16.22
N THR A 325 25.89 43.77 15.18
CA THR A 325 25.62 42.71 14.19
C THR A 325 26.63 41.59 14.37
N SER A 326 26.55 40.86 15.47
CA SER A 326 27.34 39.66 15.71
C SER A 326 26.42 38.56 16.21
N VAL A 327 26.19 37.56 15.36
CA VAL A 327 25.76 36.23 15.80
C VAL A 327 26.66 35.83 16.97
N SER A 328 26.10 35.56 18.16
CA SER A 328 26.87 35.28 19.38
C SER A 328 28.00 34.29 19.09
N ASN A 329 29.20 34.50 19.68
CA ASN A 329 30.37 33.63 19.47
C ASN A 329 30.05 32.14 19.71
N GLU A 330 29.11 31.85 20.59
CA GLU A 330 28.59 30.51 20.90
C GLU A 330 27.75 29.93 19.75
N VAL A 331 26.97 30.76 19.06
CA VAL A 331 26.16 30.37 17.91
C VAL A 331 27.05 30.05 16.71
N GLN A 332 28.13 30.81 16.52
CA GLN A 332 29.11 30.52 15.48
C GLN A 332 29.90 29.22 15.80
N ALA A 333 30.28 29.00 17.07
CA ALA A 333 30.91 27.75 17.50
C ALA A 333 29.99 26.53 17.34
N ALA A 334 28.70 26.65 17.65
CA ALA A 334 27.71 25.60 17.43
C ALA A 334 27.57 25.26 15.93
N MET A 335 27.58 26.27 15.07
CA MET A 335 27.53 26.10 13.61
C MET A 335 28.79 25.39 13.08
N ASP A 336 29.97 25.75 13.57
CA ASP A 336 31.23 25.09 13.20
C ASP A 336 31.27 23.61 13.64
N ILE A 337 30.75 23.28 14.83
CA ILE A 337 30.60 21.89 15.30
C ILE A 337 29.66 21.10 14.39
N GLN A 338 28.53 21.68 13.99
CA GLN A 338 27.58 21.02 13.08
C GLN A 338 28.17 20.77 11.70
N ILE A 339 28.92 21.73 11.15
CA ILE A 339 29.61 21.57 9.87
C ILE A 339 30.68 20.47 9.94
N ALA A 340 31.46 20.42 11.04
CA ALA A 340 32.47 19.38 11.26
C ALA A 340 31.84 17.97 11.35
N LEU A 341 30.76 17.81 12.12
CA LEU A 341 30.01 16.55 12.22
C LEU A 341 29.43 16.12 10.87
N HIS A 342 28.87 17.05 10.10
CA HIS A 342 28.30 16.77 8.79
C HIS A 342 29.37 16.41 7.75
N ALA A 343 30.51 17.10 7.75
CA ALA A 343 31.65 16.76 6.91
C ALA A 343 32.23 15.39 7.26
N TYR A 344 32.35 15.09 8.56
CA TYR A 344 32.85 13.81 9.04
C TYR A 344 31.91 12.66 8.63
N SER A 345 30.60 12.80 8.85
CA SER A 345 29.59 11.84 8.41
C SER A 345 29.61 11.63 6.89
N LYS A 346 29.75 12.71 6.10
CA LYS A 346 29.84 12.61 4.64
C LYS A 346 31.12 11.93 4.17
N VAL A 347 32.25 12.12 4.84
CA VAL A 347 33.49 11.44 4.44
C VAL A 347 33.42 9.94 4.76
N LYS A 348 32.82 9.58 5.90
CA LYS A 348 32.71 8.19 6.36
C LYS A 348 31.58 7.39 5.70
N CYS A 349 30.50 8.03 5.25
CA CYS A 349 29.42 7.36 4.55
C CYS A 349 29.69 7.13 3.04
N PHE A 350 30.79 7.65 2.49
CA PHE A 350 31.11 7.64 1.06
C PHE A 350 32.45 6.97 0.69
N THR A 351 33.14 6.40 1.68
CA THR A 351 34.26 5.47 1.52
C THR A 351 33.83 4.13 2.06
#